data_AF-A0A1J3J4I8-F1
#
_entry.id   AF-A0A1J3J4I8-F1
#
_cell.length_a   1.000
_cell.length_b   1.000
_cell.length_c   1.000
_cell.angle_alpha   90.00
_cell.angle_beta   90.00
_cell.angle_gamma   90.00
#
_symmetry.space_group_name_H-M   'P 1'
#
loop_
_entity.id
_entity.type
_entity.pdbx_description
1 polymer ?
#
loop_
_entity_poly.entity_id
_entity_poly.type
_entity_poly.pdbx_seq_one_letter_code
_entity_poly.pdbx_strand_id
1 'polypeptide(L)' 'MARPIGVKAAKAKAKKGTRESEPISLEKYETMRSDRKEDLAVRERLSRHAILDSLLAKKEPLSEKEIALKDKLIDDMMSN' A
#
# COMPACT_ATOMS: atom_id res chain seq x y z
N MET A 1 -7.86 -39.89 -37.58
CA MET A 1 -6.91 -39.54 -36.50
C MET A 1 -6.23 -38.22 -36.85
N ALA A 2 -6.28 -37.22 -35.96
CA ALA A 2 -5.67 -35.91 -36.21
C ALA A 2 -4.15 -35.97 -35.99
N ARG A 3 -3.38 -35.28 -36.85
CA ARG A 3 -1.91 -35.22 -36.76
C ARG A 3 -1.49 -34.33 -35.57
N PRO A 4 -0.42 -34.69 -34.84
CA PRO A 4 0.06 -33.90 -33.72
C PRO A 4 0.56 -32.53 -34.17
N ILE A 5 0.46 -31.54 -33.28
CA ILE A 5 0.83 -30.16 -33.58
C ILE A 5 2.35 -30.06 -33.81
N GLY A 6 2.76 -29.36 -34.87
CA GLY A 6 4.18 -29.17 -35.17
C GLY A 6 4.89 -28.35 -34.09
N VAL A 7 6.18 -28.61 -33.85
CA VAL A 7 6.99 -27.96 -32.80
C VAL A 7 6.95 -26.43 -32.88
N LYS A 8 6.94 -25.85 -34.09
CA LYS A 8 6.81 -24.39 -34.27
C LYS A 8 5.44 -23.87 -33.80
N ALA A 9 4.36 -24.59 -34.09
CA ALA A 9 3.01 -24.23 -33.64
C ALA A 9 2.84 -24.44 -32.12
N ALA A 10 3.44 -25.50 -31.56
CA ALA A 10 3.49 -25.71 -30.11
C ALA A 10 4.21 -24.55 -29.40
N LYS A 11 5.41 -24.16 -29.89
CA LYS A 11 6.17 -23.03 -29.34
C LYS A 11 5.45 -21.69 -29.48
N ALA A 12 4.76 -21.46 -30.61
CA ALA A 12 3.97 -20.24 -30.80
C ALA A 12 2.78 -20.16 -29.82
N LYS A 13 2.06 -21.28 -29.61
CA LYS A 13 0.99 -21.36 -28.60
C LYS A 13 1.51 -21.13 -27.19
N ALA A 14 2.63 -21.75 -26.83
CA ALA A 14 3.26 -21.55 -25.51
C ALA A 14 3.67 -20.08 -25.29
N LYS A 15 4.14 -19.38 -26.34
CA LYS A 15 4.55 -17.97 -26.25
C LYS A 15 3.35 -17.00 -26.18
N LYS A 16 2.18 -17.38 -26.69
CA LYS A 16 0.99 -16.52 -26.68
C LYS A 16 0.41 -16.36 -25.27
N GLY A 17 0.42 -17.41 -24.45
CA GLY A 17 -0.08 -17.36 -23.06
C GLY A 17 0.74 -16.49 -22.11
N THR A 18 1.96 -16.07 -22.49
CA THR A 18 2.85 -15.28 -21.63
C THR A 18 2.86 -13.79 -21.97
N ARG A 19 2.32 -13.37 -23.12
CA ARG A 19 2.51 -12.01 -23.66
C ARG A 19 1.29 -11.10 -23.64
N GLU A 20 0.12 -11.62 -23.35
CA GLU A 20 -1.10 -10.84 -23.19
C GLU A 20 -1.41 -10.83 -21.68
N SER A 21 -0.84 -9.88 -20.93
CA SER A 21 -1.39 -9.56 -19.61
C SER A 21 -2.82 -9.10 -19.87
N GLU A 22 -3.80 -9.89 -19.46
CA GLU A 22 -5.20 -9.49 -19.55
C GLU A 22 -5.35 -8.09 -18.95
N PRO A 23 -6.07 -7.16 -19.61
CA PRO A 23 -6.33 -5.87 -19.02
C PRO A 23 -7.04 -6.10 -17.68
N ILE A 24 -6.48 -5.54 -16.61
CA ILE A 24 -7.08 -5.60 -15.28
C ILE A 24 -8.50 -5.06 -15.42
N SER A 25 -9.51 -5.86 -15.04
CA SER A 25 -10.90 -5.41 -15.10
C SER A 25 -11.07 -4.17 -14.24
N LEU A 26 -11.99 -3.28 -14.65
CA LEU A 26 -12.26 -2.05 -13.90
C LEU A 26 -12.59 -2.34 -12.43
N GLU A 27 -13.37 -3.38 -12.18
CA GLU A 27 -13.70 -3.87 -10.84
C GLU A 27 -12.44 -4.21 -10.02
N LYS A 28 -11.50 -4.99 -10.59
CA LYS A 28 -10.24 -5.33 -9.90
C LYS A 28 -9.38 -4.10 -9.63
N TYR A 29 -9.36 -3.14 -10.55
CA TYR A 29 -8.65 -1.88 -10.37
C TYR A 29 -9.27 -1.04 -9.26
N GLU A 30 -10.59 -0.97 -9.19
CA GLU A 30 -11.32 -0.26 -8.14
C GLU A 30 -11.09 -0.89 -6.77
N THR A 31 -11.14 -2.22 -6.64
CA THR A 31 -10.81 -2.93 -5.40
C THR A 31 -9.39 -2.60 -4.95
N MET A 32 -8.40 -2.77 -5.83
CA MET A 32 -7.00 -2.45 -5.51
C MET A 32 -6.82 -1.00 -5.06
N ARG A 33 -7.57 -0.06 -5.67
CA ARG A 33 -7.52 1.36 -5.30
C ARG A 33 -8.14 1.60 -3.92
N SER A 34 -9.24 0.93 -3.59
CA SER A 34 -9.89 1.00 -2.28
C SER A 34 -8.98 0.45 -1.19
N ASP A 35 -8.42 -0.75 -1.37
CA ASP A 35 -7.49 -1.37 -0.43
C ASP A 35 -6.28 -0.47 -0.17
N ARG A 36 -5.76 0.17 -1.23
CA ARG A 36 -4.64 1.10 -1.11
C ARG A 36 -5.00 2.36 -0.32
N LYS A 37 -6.24 2.85 -0.42
CA LYS A 37 -6.68 4.00 0.39
C LYS A 37 -6.75 3.63 1.87
N GLU A 38 -7.25 2.44 2.18
CA GLU A 38 -7.30 1.93 3.55
C GLU A 38 -5.90 1.75 4.13
N ASP A 39 -4.98 1.13 3.38
CA ASP A 39 -3.57 0.99 3.79
C ASP A 39 -2.92 2.35 4.04
N LEU A 40 -3.15 3.34 3.17
CA LEU A 40 -2.64 4.70 3.37
C LEU A 40 -3.20 5.34 4.64
N ALA A 41 -4.48 5.16 4.94
CA ALA A 41 -5.09 5.69 6.16
C ALA A 41 -4.50 5.05 7.42
N VAL A 42 -4.27 3.73 7.41
CA VAL A 42 -3.62 3.02 8.52
C VAL A 42 -2.15 3.47 8.68
N ARG A 43 -1.41 3.62 7.58
CA ARG A 43 -0.03 4.13 7.61
C ARG A 43 0.05 5.55 8.17
N GLU A 44 -0.90 6.42 7.83
CA GLU A 44 -0.95 7.78 8.35
C GLU A 44 -1.15 7.78 9.88
N ARG A 45 -2.05 6.92 10.39
CA ARG A 45 -2.25 6.70 11.83
C ARG A 45 -0.98 6.19 12.51
N LEU A 46 -0.33 5.17 11.95
CA LEU A 46 0.91 4.61 12.48
C LEU A 46 2.07 5.64 12.47
N SER A 47 2.15 6.47 11.44
CA SER A 47 3.15 7.54 11.34
C SER A 47 2.97 8.57 12.46
N ARG A 48 1.73 8.96 12.78
CA ARG A 48 1.43 9.83 13.93
C ARG A 48 1.89 9.22 15.25
N HIS A 49 1.64 7.92 15.48
CA HIS A 49 2.11 7.23 16.68
C HIS A 49 3.64 7.19 16.76
N ALA A 50 4.32 6.86 15.65
CA ALA A 50 5.77 6.82 15.60
C ALA A 50 6.41 8.20 15.89
N ILE A 51 5.79 9.29 15.41
CA ILE A 51 6.23 10.65 15.74
C ILE A 51 6.06 10.91 17.23
N LEU A 52 4.90 10.57 17.81
CA LEU A 52 4.65 10.75 19.24
C LEU A 52 5.65 9.97 20.10
N ASP A 53 5.88 8.69 19.77
CA ASP A 53 6.88 7.86 20.45
C ASP A 53 8.27 8.48 20.38
N SER A 54 8.64 9.01 19.21
CA SER A 54 9.93 9.70 19.02
C SER A 54 10.05 10.95 19.89
N LEU A 55 8.97 11.71 20.08
CA LEU A 55 8.94 12.90 20.94
C LEU A 55 9.00 12.51 22.42
N LEU A 56 8.30 11.44 22.82
CA LEU A 56 8.30 10.93 24.19
C LEU A 56 9.65 10.31 24.59
N ALA A 57 10.37 9.72 23.63
CA ALA A 57 11.68 9.12 23.88
C ALA A 57 12.81 10.15 24.05
N LYS A 58 12.61 11.42 23.68
CA LYS A 58 13.61 12.47 23.85
C LYS A 58 13.84 12.73 25.33
N LYS A 59 15.11 12.68 25.75
CA LYS A 59 15.56 12.97 27.13
C LYS A 59 15.81 14.46 27.38
N GLU A 60 15.95 15.23 26.30
CA GLU A 60 16.15 16.68 26.34
C GLU A 60 14.80 17.40 26.49
N PRO A 61 14.78 18.61 27.07
CA PRO A 61 13.56 19.41 27.14
C PRO A 61 13.06 19.72 25.72
N LEU A 62 11.80 19.39 25.46
CA LEU A 62 11.15 19.68 24.18
C LEU A 62 11.04 21.20 23.98
N SER A 63 11.24 21.65 22.74
CA SER A 63 10.94 23.03 22.38
C SER A 63 9.44 23.31 22.46
N GLU A 64 9.05 24.58 22.62
CA GLU A 64 7.63 24.99 22.67
C GLU A 64 6.81 24.45 21.49
N LYS A 65 7.42 24.43 20.29
CA LYS A 65 6.78 23.90 19.08
C LYS A 65 6.54 22.39 19.14
N GLU A 66 7.49 21.64 19.69
CA GLU A 66 7.37 20.19 19.85
C GLU A 66 6.37 19.81 20.94
N ILE A 67 6.27 20.61 22.00
CA ILE A 67 5.25 20.46 23.03
C ILE A 67 3.86 20.66 22.42
N ALA A 68 3.66 21.77 21.70
CA ALA A 68 2.38 22.03 21.02
C ALA A 68 2.00 20.93 20.01
N LEU A 69 2.98 20.39 19.28
CA LEU A 69 2.75 19.26 18.37
C LEU A 69 2.37 17.99 19.13
N LYS A 70 3.09 17.67 20.22
CA LYS A 70 2.81 16.51 21.06
C LYS A 70 1.39 16.56 21.62
N ASP A 71 0.98 17.69 22.17
CA ASP A 71 -0.34 17.87 22.77
C ASP A 71 -1.45 17.72 21.70
N LYS A 72 -1.26 18.36 20.54
CA LYS A 72 -2.19 18.20 19.40
C LYS A 72 -2.30 16.74 18.93
N LEU A 73 -1.18 16.01 18.85
CA LEU A 73 -1.21 14.60 18.46
C LEU A 73 -1.96 13.74 19.48
N ILE A 74 -1.80 14.02 20.78
CA ILE A 74 -2.55 13.34 21.83
C ILE A 74 -4.05 13.65 21.70
N ASP A 75 -4.43 14.92 21.53
CA ASP A 75 -5.84 15.32 21.36
C ASP A 75 -6.49 14.65 20.13
N ASP A 76 -5.79 14.65 18.99
CA ASP A 76 -6.25 14.01 17.75
C ASP A 76 -6.43 12.49 17.92
N MET A 77 -5.62 11.84 18.77
CA MET A 77 -5.73 10.41 19.08
C MET A 77 -6.86 10.11 20.06
N MET A 78 -7.11 10.98 21.03
CA MET A 78 -8.16 10.80 22.05
C MET A 78 -9.56 11.22 21.57
N SER A 79 -9.64 12.01 20.48
CA SER A 79 -10.91 12.48 19.90
C SER A 79 -11.50 11.55 18.83
N ASN A 80 -10.78 10.48 18.45
CA ASN A 80 -11.20 9.49 17.44
C ASN A 80 -11.70 8.18 18.05
#